data_AF-A0A945N0Z2-F1
#
_entry.id   AF-A0A945N0Z2-F1
#
_cell.length_a   1.000
_cell.length_b   1.000
_cell.length_c   1.000
_cell.angle_alpha   90.00
_cell.angle_beta   90.00
_cell.angle_gamma   90.00
#
_symmetry.space_group_name_H-M   'P 1'
#
loop_
_entity.id
_entity.type
_entity.pdbx_description
1 polymer ?
#
loop_
_entity_poly.entity_id
_entity_poly.type
_entity_poly.pdbx_seq_one_letter_code
_entity_poly.pdbx_strand_id
1 'polypeptide(L)'
;MDDAVRSSLGDSGIPVRFAITRLDDVHYQCALGLLEAPGLRETPGLRGSDTPESLFRFVPRRLERTGAFNAVLMVPTGIDAQIGGHAGDATPAARVLAEACDRLVLHPNVVNASDLNEMPDNAFYVEGSTLTRLLMGTVGLQPVRSNRVLVIIDDHEIEMFANDTVNAVSAARATYGLDCPVVVKLDPPLRMAGEVTGSGRAAGAVEGLERVCTVLAEYEGTYDAMAIASVIEVDEEYHEKYFHSGGELINPWGGVEAMLTHALSLLYDIPAAHSPMLENFTVANFDLGLVDPRLAAEAASLTFLQCMLKGLHRSPRIVTDPEIMRETGIFTAADVSCLVIPDKCIGLPTLAALEQGIPVIAVRENHNLMQNDLAALPWAPGQLHLVENYWEAVGVMTALKAGITPASLRRPLEATRVETRNQESQETQSGATPRSIRS
;
A
#
# COMPACT_ATOMS: atom_id res chain seq x y z
N MET A 1 -16.39 8.47 -8.23
CA MET A 1 -15.70 8.82 -6.97
C MET A 1 -14.80 10.04 -7.16
N ASP A 2 -13.94 10.09 -8.19
CA ASP A 2 -13.06 11.24 -8.45
C ASP A 2 -13.82 12.59 -8.47
N ASP A 3 -14.90 12.69 -9.26
CA ASP A 3 -15.71 13.92 -9.34
C ASP A 3 -16.32 14.33 -7.99
N ALA A 4 -16.74 13.36 -7.17
CA ALA A 4 -17.30 13.63 -5.85
C ALA A 4 -16.24 14.14 -4.88
N VAL A 5 -15.05 13.51 -4.88
CA VAL A 5 -13.91 13.94 -4.07
C VAL A 5 -13.45 15.35 -4.49
N ARG A 6 -13.30 15.60 -5.79
CA ARG A 6 -12.97 16.92 -6.33
C ARG A 6 -14.02 17.97 -5.98
N SER A 7 -15.31 17.63 -6.06
CA SER A 7 -16.39 18.56 -5.69
C SER A 7 -16.39 18.88 -4.20
N SER A 8 -15.99 17.94 -3.34
CA SER A 8 -15.91 18.17 -1.89
C SER A 8 -14.65 18.92 -1.47
N LEU A 9 -13.53 18.70 -2.16
CA LEU A 9 -12.26 19.39 -1.89
C LEU A 9 -12.21 20.78 -2.54
N GLY A 10 -12.80 20.99 -3.72
CA GLY A 10 -12.53 22.20 -4.52
C GLY A 10 -11.06 22.24 -4.96
N ASP A 11 -10.40 23.39 -4.83
CA ASP A 11 -8.97 23.58 -5.13
C ASP A 11 -8.03 23.17 -3.96
N SER A 12 -8.56 22.52 -2.90
CA SER A 12 -7.84 22.25 -1.63
C SER A 12 -6.86 21.07 -1.65
N GLY A 13 -5.88 21.12 -2.55
CA GLY A 13 -4.76 20.16 -2.56
C GLY A 13 -5.02 18.88 -3.37
N ILE A 14 -3.99 18.04 -3.46
CA ILE A 14 -3.97 16.84 -4.30
C ILE A 14 -4.19 15.60 -3.43
N PRO A 15 -5.21 14.76 -3.69
CA PRO A 15 -5.38 13.51 -2.97
C PRO A 15 -4.22 12.54 -3.21
N VAL A 16 -3.54 12.13 -2.13
CA VAL A 16 -2.44 11.16 -2.16
C VAL A 16 -2.80 9.83 -1.51
N ARG A 17 -3.90 9.79 -0.75
CA ARG A 17 -4.39 8.60 -0.05
C ARG A 17 -5.92 8.62 0.02
N PHE A 18 -6.57 7.47 -0.20
CA PHE A 18 -8.02 7.32 -0.11
C PHE A 18 -8.41 6.00 0.56
N ALA A 19 -9.37 6.05 1.47
CA ALA A 19 -10.03 4.88 2.03
C ALA A 19 -11.49 5.18 2.40
N ILE A 20 -12.36 4.17 2.33
CA ILE A 20 -13.73 4.22 2.84
C ILE A 20 -13.69 3.64 4.25
N THR A 21 -13.87 4.45 5.28
CA THR A 21 -13.81 4.02 6.69
C THR A 21 -15.11 3.37 7.14
N ARG A 22 -16.24 3.76 6.54
CA ARG A 22 -17.54 3.19 6.81
C ARG A 22 -18.43 3.24 5.57
N LEU A 23 -19.12 2.14 5.33
CA LEU A 23 -20.11 1.98 4.28
C LEU A 23 -21.43 1.59 4.95
N ASP A 24 -22.46 2.43 4.79
CA ASP A 24 -23.83 2.08 5.14
C ASP A 24 -24.75 2.18 3.91
N ASP A 25 -26.02 1.78 4.05
CA ASP A 25 -26.98 1.70 2.93
C ASP A 25 -27.20 3.03 2.19
N VAL A 26 -26.80 4.17 2.78
CA VAL A 26 -27.14 5.51 2.29
C VAL A 26 -25.91 6.43 2.14
N HIS A 27 -24.82 6.17 2.86
CA HIS A 27 -23.65 7.06 2.93
C HIS A 27 -22.31 6.31 2.87
N TYR A 28 -21.33 7.00 2.27
CA TYR A 28 -19.91 6.64 2.31
C TYR A 28 -19.20 7.61 3.24
N GLN A 29 -18.50 7.11 4.25
CA GLN A 29 -17.53 7.90 5.00
C GLN A 29 -16.14 7.61 4.45
N CYS A 30 -15.48 8.65 3.94
CA CYS A 30 -14.17 8.55 3.32
C CYS A 30 -13.13 9.31 4.14
N ALA A 31 -11.92 8.76 4.21
CA ALA A 31 -10.73 9.42 4.70
C ALA A 31 -9.78 9.71 3.53
N LEU A 32 -9.26 10.93 3.49
CA LEU A 32 -8.37 11.43 2.44
C LEU A 32 -7.07 11.94 3.07
N GLY A 33 -5.94 11.57 2.50
CA GLY A 33 -4.67 12.26 2.72
C GLY A 33 -4.48 13.27 1.60
N LEU A 34 -4.19 14.52 1.95
CA LEU A 34 -4.05 15.61 1.00
C LEU A 34 -2.61 16.11 0.99
N LEU A 35 -2.09 16.35 -0.22
CA LEU A 35 -0.89 17.12 -0.44
C LEU A 35 -1.31 18.57 -0.71
N GLU A 36 -1.14 19.42 0.29
CA GLU A 36 -1.27 20.86 0.15
C GLU A 36 0.05 21.42 -0.36
N ALA A 37 0.03 22.05 -1.54
CA ALA A 37 1.27 22.48 -2.16
C ALA A 37 1.13 23.84 -2.86
N PRO A 38 0.89 24.92 -2.08
CA PRO A 38 0.99 26.27 -2.60
C PRO A 38 2.42 26.49 -3.14
N GLY A 39 2.55 26.62 -4.46
CA GLY A 39 3.86 26.81 -5.11
C GLY A 39 4.60 25.55 -5.56
N LEU A 40 4.02 24.34 -5.49
CA LEU A 40 4.65 23.11 -6.01
C LEU A 40 5.09 23.25 -7.48
N ARG A 41 4.34 24.03 -8.27
CA ARG A 41 4.66 24.33 -9.67
C ARG A 41 5.96 25.13 -9.85
N GLU A 42 6.43 25.78 -8.79
CA GLU A 42 7.63 26.61 -8.75
C GLU A 42 8.80 25.91 -8.04
N THR A 43 8.55 24.75 -7.41
CA THR A 43 9.57 23.97 -6.69
C THR A 43 10.53 23.29 -7.67
N PRO A 44 11.86 23.51 -7.56
CA PRO A 44 12.85 22.86 -8.41
C PRO A 44 12.79 21.32 -8.32
N GLY A 45 12.91 20.63 -9.46
CA GLY A 45 13.00 19.16 -9.52
C GLY A 45 11.70 18.39 -9.59
N LEU A 46 10.53 19.04 -9.48
CA LEU A 46 9.33 18.43 -10.01
C LEU A 46 9.44 18.40 -11.52
N ARG A 47 9.24 17.21 -12.11
CA ARG A 47 9.19 17.05 -13.58
C ARG A 47 8.20 18.08 -14.11
N GLY A 48 8.70 19.04 -14.87
CA GLY A 48 8.00 20.28 -15.18
C GLY A 48 6.59 20.11 -15.75
N SER A 49 5.73 21.09 -15.44
CA SER A 49 4.36 21.33 -15.92
C SER A 49 3.22 20.37 -15.57
N ASP A 50 3.47 19.11 -15.21
CA ASP A 50 2.38 18.14 -15.05
C ASP A 50 2.00 17.96 -13.58
N THR A 51 0.79 18.40 -13.23
CA THR A 51 0.15 17.96 -11.99
C THR A 51 0.12 16.44 -11.97
N PRO A 52 0.47 15.76 -10.85
CA PRO A 52 0.34 14.32 -10.71
C PRO A 52 -1.03 13.87 -11.21
N GLU A 53 -1.06 12.77 -11.96
CA GLU A 53 -2.32 12.21 -12.39
C GLU A 53 -3.22 11.92 -11.19
N SER A 54 -4.53 12.00 -11.41
CA SER A 54 -5.50 11.68 -10.37
C SER A 54 -5.20 10.32 -9.75
N LEU A 55 -5.21 10.23 -8.42
CA LEU A 55 -5.12 8.94 -7.71
C LEU A 55 -6.23 7.97 -8.14
N PHE A 56 -7.33 8.50 -8.70
CA PHE A 56 -8.45 7.73 -9.24
C PHE A 56 -8.30 7.35 -10.72
N ARG A 57 -7.20 7.70 -11.40
CA ARG A 57 -6.95 7.27 -12.78
C ARG A 57 -6.87 5.76 -12.81
N PHE A 58 -7.75 5.16 -13.61
CA PHE A 58 -7.86 3.72 -13.77
C PHE A 58 -7.63 3.31 -15.21
N VAL A 59 -6.80 2.29 -15.40
CA VAL A 59 -6.52 1.67 -16.70
C VAL A 59 -6.90 0.19 -16.59
N PRO A 60 -8.00 -0.23 -17.25
CA PRO A 60 -8.43 -1.62 -17.25
C PRO A 60 -7.36 -2.54 -17.84
N ARG A 61 -7.09 -3.66 -17.17
CA ARG A 61 -6.24 -4.72 -17.71
C ARG A 61 -6.95 -5.32 -18.92
N ARG A 62 -6.22 -5.45 -20.03
CA ARG A 62 -6.77 -5.97 -21.29
C ARG A 62 -6.86 -7.50 -21.32
N LEU A 63 -6.08 -8.15 -20.48
CA LEU A 63 -5.97 -9.60 -20.35
C LEU A 63 -5.38 -9.93 -18.97
N GLU A 64 -5.48 -11.21 -18.61
CA GLU A 64 -4.74 -11.83 -17.52
C GLU A 64 -3.59 -12.66 -18.09
N ARG A 65 -2.39 -12.52 -17.52
CA ARG A 65 -1.23 -13.35 -17.83
C ARG A 65 -1.18 -14.51 -16.83
N THR A 66 -1.41 -15.72 -17.32
CA THR A 66 -1.55 -16.93 -16.49
C THR A 66 -0.30 -17.80 -16.46
N GLY A 67 0.83 -17.33 -17.00
CA GLY A 67 2.10 -18.06 -17.01
C GLY A 67 2.76 -18.22 -15.64
N ALA A 68 2.32 -17.44 -14.65
CA ALA A 68 2.72 -17.49 -13.26
C ALA A 68 1.50 -17.11 -12.39
N PHE A 69 1.48 -17.58 -11.15
CA PHE A 69 0.50 -17.20 -10.15
C PHE A 69 1.12 -16.17 -9.20
N ASN A 70 0.74 -14.90 -9.34
CA ASN A 70 1.31 -13.81 -8.55
C ASN A 70 0.25 -13.19 -7.66
N ALA A 71 0.60 -12.93 -6.41
CA ALA A 71 -0.31 -12.41 -5.41
C ALA A 71 0.12 -11.04 -4.91
N VAL A 72 -0.86 -10.26 -4.46
CA VAL A 72 -0.63 -9.03 -3.70
C VAL A 72 -1.10 -9.26 -2.27
N LEU A 73 -0.26 -8.95 -1.28
CA LEU A 73 -0.66 -8.86 0.13
C LEU A 73 -0.68 -7.38 0.53
N MET A 74 -1.82 -6.92 1.02
CA MET A 74 -1.96 -5.57 1.52
C MET A 74 -2.59 -5.58 2.91
N VAL A 75 -1.88 -4.98 3.88
CA VAL A 75 -2.39 -4.65 5.21
C VAL A 75 -2.29 -3.13 5.39
N PRO A 76 -3.37 -2.37 5.16
CA PRO A 76 -3.29 -0.91 5.14
C PRO A 76 -2.77 -0.33 6.47
N THR A 77 -1.80 0.57 6.43
CA THR A 77 -1.26 1.20 7.64
C THR A 77 -2.30 2.09 8.33
N GLY A 78 -2.28 2.16 9.67
CA GLY A 78 -3.12 3.08 10.45
C GLY A 78 -4.61 2.69 10.50
N ILE A 79 -4.95 1.43 10.23
CA ILE A 79 -6.29 0.87 10.49
C ILE A 79 -6.37 0.01 11.75
N ASP A 80 -5.25 -0.10 12.47
CA ASP A 80 -5.09 -0.97 13.65
C ASP A 80 -5.39 -2.44 13.33
N ALA A 81 -4.70 -2.98 12.33
CA ALA A 81 -4.85 -4.38 11.94
C ALA A 81 -4.21 -5.30 12.99
N GLN A 82 -4.91 -6.35 13.42
CA GLN A 82 -4.39 -7.29 14.42
C GLN A 82 -3.11 -8.02 13.96
N ILE A 83 -2.98 -8.24 12.65
CA ILE A 83 -1.77 -8.75 11.99
C ILE A 83 -1.31 -7.72 10.97
N GLY A 84 -0.14 -7.12 11.17
CA GLY A 84 0.40 -6.04 10.33
C GLY A 84 0.00 -4.64 10.78
N GLY A 85 -0.53 -4.47 11.99
CA GLY A 85 -0.77 -3.17 12.61
C GLY A 85 0.44 -2.61 13.34
N HIS A 86 1.45 -3.45 13.62
CA HIS A 86 2.70 -3.08 14.26
C HIS A 86 3.89 -3.37 13.34
N ALA A 87 5.11 -3.03 13.76
CA ALA A 87 6.28 -3.12 12.90
C ALA A 87 6.58 -4.57 12.47
N GLY A 88 6.18 -4.92 11.25
CA GLY A 88 6.52 -6.14 10.52
C GLY A 88 5.96 -7.43 11.12
N ASP A 89 4.94 -7.35 11.98
CA ASP A 89 4.27 -8.50 12.57
C ASP A 89 3.45 -9.33 11.56
N ALA A 90 3.20 -8.78 10.36
CA ALA A 90 2.65 -9.53 9.21
C ALA A 90 3.69 -10.33 8.42
N THR A 91 4.99 -10.21 8.72
CA THR A 91 6.05 -10.90 7.96
C THR A 91 5.88 -12.43 7.92
N PRO A 92 5.51 -13.12 9.03
CA PRO A 92 5.26 -14.56 8.99
C PRO A 92 4.13 -14.93 8.02
N ALA A 93 3.03 -14.18 7.99
CA ALA A 93 1.94 -14.40 7.04
C ALA A 93 2.42 -14.19 5.60
N ALA A 94 3.19 -13.13 5.34
CA ALA A 94 3.78 -12.88 4.02
C ALA A 94 4.69 -14.04 3.57
N ARG A 95 5.50 -14.60 4.45
CA ARG A 95 6.37 -15.75 4.13
C ARG A 95 5.59 -16.99 3.75
N VAL A 96 4.49 -17.30 4.43
CA VAL A 96 3.67 -18.47 4.07
C VAL A 96 2.92 -18.22 2.75
N LEU A 97 2.39 -17.01 2.53
CA LEU A 97 1.71 -16.66 1.27
C LEU A 97 2.67 -16.70 0.08
N ALA A 98 3.93 -16.28 0.29
CA ALA A 98 4.99 -16.33 -0.71
C ALA A 98 5.30 -17.75 -1.20
N GLU A 99 5.15 -18.78 -0.36
CA GLU A 99 5.32 -20.19 -0.78
C GLU A 99 4.19 -20.67 -1.70
N ALA A 100 3.04 -19.98 -1.69
CA ALA A 100 1.87 -20.33 -2.50
C ALA A 100 1.81 -19.57 -3.84
N CYS A 101 2.72 -18.64 -4.10
CA CYS A 101 2.78 -17.86 -5.33
C CYS A 101 4.20 -17.79 -5.91
N ASP A 102 4.31 -17.41 -7.19
CA ASP A 102 5.60 -17.26 -7.86
C ASP A 102 6.22 -15.89 -7.58
N ARG A 103 5.37 -14.89 -7.27
CA ARG A 103 5.75 -13.54 -6.85
C ARG A 103 4.74 -13.02 -5.84
N LEU A 104 5.23 -12.46 -4.72
CA LEU A 104 4.40 -11.75 -3.74
C LEU A 104 4.69 -10.25 -3.79
N VAL A 105 3.73 -9.44 -4.21
CA VAL A 105 3.82 -7.97 -4.07
C VAL A 105 3.33 -7.60 -2.68
N LEU A 106 4.13 -6.85 -1.93
CA LEU A 106 3.81 -6.38 -0.59
C LEU A 106 4.35 -4.97 -0.38
N HIS A 107 3.92 -4.32 0.70
CA HIS A 107 4.35 -2.96 1.03
C HIS A 107 5.15 -2.90 2.34
N PRO A 108 5.87 -1.79 2.60
CA PRO A 108 6.75 -1.65 3.76
C PRO A 108 6.16 -2.15 5.08
N ASN A 109 4.97 -1.68 5.44
CA ASN A 109 4.28 -2.04 6.69
C ASN A 109 4.07 -3.56 6.90
N VAL A 110 4.14 -4.41 5.87
CA VAL A 110 4.09 -5.87 6.04
C VAL A 110 5.39 -6.44 6.61
N VAL A 111 6.54 -5.89 6.21
CA VAL A 111 7.87 -6.49 6.43
C VAL A 111 8.87 -5.60 7.15
N ASN A 112 8.55 -4.32 7.34
CA ASN A 112 9.38 -3.39 8.08
C ASN A 112 9.18 -3.59 9.57
N ALA A 113 10.15 -4.22 10.23
CA ALA A 113 10.20 -4.43 11.67
C ALA A 113 11.42 -3.70 12.26
N SER A 114 11.48 -2.37 12.09
CA SER A 114 12.56 -1.53 12.61
C SER A 114 13.95 -1.92 12.09
N ASP A 115 14.81 -2.55 12.89
CA ASP A 115 16.12 -3.03 12.40
C ASP A 115 16.05 -4.47 11.82
N LEU A 116 14.85 -5.06 11.71
CA LEU A 116 14.59 -6.38 11.13
C LEU A 116 13.75 -6.28 9.84
N ASN A 117 14.06 -7.11 8.85
CA ASN A 117 13.24 -7.30 7.67
C ASN A 117 13.44 -8.71 7.10
N GLU A 118 12.44 -9.57 7.31
CA GLU A 118 12.44 -10.97 6.88
C GLU A 118 11.56 -11.18 5.63
N MET A 119 11.58 -10.20 4.72
CA MET A 119 10.85 -10.27 3.45
C MET A 119 11.23 -11.53 2.64
N PRO A 120 10.25 -12.23 2.04
CA PRO A 120 10.50 -13.39 1.18
C PRO A 120 11.38 -13.05 -0.04
N ASP A 121 12.19 -14.01 -0.50
CA ASP A 121 13.08 -13.80 -1.65
C ASP A 121 12.33 -13.56 -2.98
N ASN A 122 11.13 -14.12 -3.12
CA ASN A 122 10.25 -13.89 -4.26
C ASN A 122 9.30 -12.71 -4.04
N ALA A 123 9.59 -11.77 -3.14
CA ALA A 123 8.74 -10.61 -2.93
C ALA A 123 9.16 -9.39 -3.78
N PHE A 124 8.20 -8.53 -4.11
CA PHE A 124 8.46 -7.14 -4.49
C PHE A 124 8.09 -6.24 -3.32
N TYR A 125 9.05 -5.45 -2.86
CA TYR A 125 8.89 -4.40 -1.87
C TYR A 125 8.37 -3.13 -2.55
N VAL A 126 7.09 -2.81 -2.39
CA VAL A 126 6.43 -1.75 -3.15
C VAL A 126 5.69 -0.81 -2.21
N GLU A 127 6.05 0.46 -2.23
CA GLU A 127 5.39 1.52 -1.46
C GLU A 127 3.85 1.52 -1.73
N GLY A 128 3.04 1.84 -0.72
CA GLY A 128 1.58 1.64 -0.74
C GLY A 128 0.83 2.42 -1.84
N SER A 129 1.25 3.64 -2.16
CA SER A 129 0.69 4.41 -3.28
C SER A 129 1.06 3.78 -4.62
N THR A 130 2.28 3.24 -4.75
CA THR A 130 2.75 2.53 -5.94
C THR A 130 2.00 1.20 -6.11
N LEU A 131 1.76 0.45 -5.03
CA LEU A 131 0.93 -0.75 -5.03
C LEU A 131 -0.51 -0.44 -5.49
N THR A 132 -1.04 0.69 -5.02
CA THR A 132 -2.34 1.19 -5.47
C THR A 132 -2.33 1.46 -6.98
N ARG A 133 -1.35 2.23 -7.46
CA ARG A 133 -1.20 2.56 -8.89
C ARG A 133 -1.01 1.32 -9.77
N LEU A 134 -0.31 0.30 -9.27
CA LEU A 134 -0.16 -1.00 -9.94
C LEU A 134 -1.53 -1.64 -10.17
N LEU A 135 -2.36 -1.75 -9.14
CA LEU A 135 -3.70 -2.35 -9.25
C LEU A 135 -4.65 -1.48 -10.08
N MET A 136 -4.51 -0.15 -9.99
CA MET A 136 -5.19 0.81 -10.86
C MET A 136 -4.73 0.73 -12.33
N GLY A 137 -3.67 -0.03 -12.63
CA GLY A 137 -3.15 -0.25 -13.99
C GLY A 137 -2.33 0.90 -14.55
N THR A 138 -1.95 1.89 -13.74
CA THR A 138 -1.25 3.10 -14.18
C THR A 138 0.26 3.00 -14.11
N VAL A 139 0.81 1.98 -13.45
CA VAL A 139 2.25 1.71 -13.40
C VAL A 139 2.56 0.23 -13.60
N GLY A 140 3.75 -0.03 -14.13
CA GLY A 140 4.42 -1.32 -14.11
C GLY A 140 5.59 -1.33 -13.12
N LEU A 141 6.04 -2.52 -12.75
CA LEU A 141 7.17 -2.76 -11.87
C LEU A 141 8.25 -3.54 -12.62
N GLN A 142 9.44 -2.95 -12.70
CA GLN A 142 10.61 -3.59 -13.29
C GLN A 142 11.50 -4.16 -12.17
N PRO A 143 11.72 -5.49 -12.11
CA PRO A 143 12.63 -6.09 -11.15
C PRO A 143 14.06 -5.55 -11.33
N VAL A 144 14.76 -5.36 -10.22
CA VAL A 144 16.14 -4.89 -10.17
C VAL A 144 17.03 -5.89 -9.43
N ARG A 145 18.34 -5.83 -9.67
CA ARG A 145 19.31 -6.58 -8.85
C ARG A 145 19.68 -5.83 -7.58
N SER A 146 19.83 -4.51 -7.71
CA SER A 146 20.21 -3.59 -6.65
C SER A 146 19.79 -2.18 -7.07
N ASN A 147 19.45 -1.34 -6.10
CA ASN A 147 19.23 0.11 -6.27
C ASN A 147 20.37 0.91 -5.65
N ARG A 148 20.67 2.08 -6.25
CA ARG A 148 21.34 3.18 -5.57
C ARG A 148 20.34 3.90 -4.67
N VAL A 149 20.54 3.87 -3.37
CA VAL A 149 19.61 4.43 -2.38
C VAL A 149 20.14 5.77 -1.87
N LEU A 150 19.47 6.86 -2.24
CA LEU A 150 19.67 8.17 -1.62
C LEU A 150 19.05 8.13 -0.21
N VAL A 151 19.83 8.49 0.81
CA VAL A 151 19.32 8.55 2.18
C VAL A 151 19.25 10.02 2.60
N ILE A 152 18.07 10.46 3.00
CA ILE A 152 17.84 11.78 3.61
C ILE A 152 17.57 11.54 5.09
N ILE A 153 18.23 12.28 5.95
CA ILE A 153 18.01 12.22 7.39
C ILE A 153 17.78 13.63 7.92
N ASP A 154 16.97 13.79 8.96
CA ASP A 154 16.92 15.06 9.67
C ASP A 154 18.27 15.36 10.32
N ASP A 155 18.70 16.62 10.25
CA ASP A 155 19.71 17.09 11.19
C ASP A 155 19.09 17.12 12.58
N HIS A 156 19.75 16.48 13.53
CA HIS A 156 19.20 16.25 14.86
C HIS A 156 19.92 17.12 15.88
N GLU A 157 19.17 17.74 16.79
CA GLU A 157 19.72 18.49 17.93
C GLU A 157 20.67 17.67 18.83
N ILE A 158 20.57 16.33 18.76
CA ILE A 158 21.38 15.37 19.48
C ILE A 158 22.19 14.62 18.42
N GLU A 159 23.46 15.04 18.28
CA GLU A 159 24.36 14.53 17.23
C GLU A 159 24.48 13.00 17.23
N MET A 160 24.33 12.35 18.40
CA MET A 160 24.36 10.90 18.55
C MET A 160 23.34 10.21 17.64
N PHE A 161 22.08 10.67 17.60
CA PHE A 161 21.04 10.02 16.80
C PHE A 161 21.30 10.16 15.30
N ALA A 162 21.75 11.33 14.85
CA ALA A 162 22.18 11.51 13.46
C ALA A 162 23.39 10.61 13.11
N ASN A 163 24.36 10.48 14.02
CA ASN A 163 25.53 9.62 13.83
C ASN A 163 25.14 8.13 13.79
N ASP A 164 24.21 7.69 14.63
CA ASP A 164 23.74 6.31 14.65
C ASP A 164 22.95 5.97 13.38
N THR A 165 22.13 6.89 12.87
CA THR A 165 21.48 6.72 11.56
C THR A 165 22.51 6.60 10.42
N VAL A 166 23.56 7.42 10.42
CA VAL A 166 24.67 7.30 9.44
C VAL A 166 25.44 5.98 9.61
N ASN A 167 25.65 5.52 10.85
CA ASN A 167 26.28 4.24 11.14
C ASN A 167 25.41 3.07 10.66
N ALA A 168 24.08 3.15 10.78
CA ALA A 168 23.16 2.17 10.24
C ALA A 168 23.26 2.07 8.70
N VAL A 169 23.34 3.20 7.99
CA VAL A 169 23.62 3.21 6.54
C VAL A 169 25.01 2.61 6.25
N SER A 170 26.02 2.95 7.05
CA SER A 170 27.37 2.38 6.88
C SER A 170 27.40 0.86 7.10
N ALA A 171 26.64 0.35 8.07
CA ALA A 171 26.47 -1.08 8.32
C ALA A 171 25.78 -1.77 7.14
N ALA A 172 24.75 -1.14 6.56
CA ALA A 172 24.07 -1.64 5.37
C ALA A 172 25.02 -1.80 4.17
N ARG A 173 25.85 -0.78 3.93
CA ARG A 173 26.88 -0.80 2.89
C ARG A 173 27.91 -1.91 3.14
N ALA A 174 28.35 -2.08 4.38
CA ALA A 174 29.41 -3.02 4.75
C ALA A 174 28.96 -4.49 4.77
N THR A 175 27.70 -4.77 5.14
CA THR A 175 27.24 -6.14 5.45
C THR A 175 26.45 -6.80 4.34
N TYR A 176 25.61 -6.05 3.62
CA TYR A 176 24.82 -6.58 2.51
C TYR A 176 25.00 -5.80 1.20
N GLY A 177 25.99 -4.89 1.15
CA GLY A 177 26.41 -4.26 -0.10
C GLY A 177 25.43 -3.22 -0.62
N LEU A 178 24.73 -2.51 0.27
CA LEU A 178 23.91 -1.35 -0.13
C LEU A 178 24.76 -0.35 -0.92
N ASP A 179 24.30 0.06 -2.10
CA ASP A 179 24.86 1.19 -2.82
C ASP A 179 24.14 2.46 -2.36
N CYS A 180 24.85 3.32 -1.64
CA CYS A 180 24.34 4.58 -1.13
C CYS A 180 25.25 5.71 -1.63
N PRO A 181 24.84 6.47 -2.66
CA PRO A 181 25.65 7.53 -3.23
C PRO A 181 25.99 8.63 -2.23
N VAL A 182 25.02 9.00 -1.39
CA VAL A 182 25.14 10.07 -0.40
C VAL A 182 24.09 9.92 0.70
N VAL A 183 24.45 10.38 1.90
CA VAL A 183 23.51 10.67 2.98
C VAL A 183 23.41 12.18 3.12
N VAL A 184 22.21 12.73 2.97
CA VAL A 184 21.96 14.18 3.07
C VAL A 184 21.28 14.47 4.41
N LYS A 185 21.90 15.34 5.21
CA LYS A 185 21.28 15.87 6.45
C LYS A 185 20.43 17.09 6.11
N LEU A 186 19.17 17.08 6.51
CA LEU A 186 18.22 18.16 6.26
C LEU A 186 18.26 19.17 7.41
N ASP A 187 18.70 20.39 7.12
CA ASP A 187 18.71 21.52 8.05
C ASP A 187 18.02 22.74 7.38
N PRO A 188 16.86 23.21 7.88
CA PRO A 188 16.13 22.68 9.03
C PRO A 188 15.45 21.32 8.74
N PRO A 189 15.25 20.48 9.78
CA PRO A 189 14.62 19.16 9.65
C PRO A 189 13.17 19.23 9.16
N LEU A 190 12.60 18.09 8.76
CA LEU A 190 11.17 17.96 8.53
C LEU A 190 10.39 18.20 9.82
N ARG A 191 9.15 18.67 9.70
CA ARG A 191 8.20 18.65 10.82
C ARG A 191 7.15 17.60 10.52
N MET A 192 7.20 16.48 11.21
CA MET A 192 6.20 15.44 11.13
C MET A 192 5.49 15.34 12.46
N ALA A 193 4.16 15.37 12.46
CA ALA A 193 3.37 15.21 13.68
C ALA A 193 2.36 14.08 13.48
N GLY A 194 2.38 13.08 14.36
CA GLY A 194 1.43 11.97 14.36
C GLY A 194 0.15 12.33 15.10
N GLU A 195 -1.00 11.95 14.55
CA GLU A 195 -2.30 12.17 15.19
C GLU A 195 -3.27 10.99 14.97
N VAL A 196 -4.26 10.87 15.86
CA VAL A 196 -5.38 9.95 15.70
C VAL A 196 -6.59 10.73 15.21
N THR A 197 -7.08 10.40 14.02
CA THR A 197 -8.22 11.09 13.39
C THR A 197 -9.54 10.80 14.11
N GLY A 198 -10.59 11.57 13.81
CA GLY A 198 -11.94 11.33 14.35
C GLY A 198 -12.55 9.96 14.01
N SER A 199 -11.98 9.21 13.06
CA SER A 199 -12.36 7.82 12.77
C SER A 199 -11.53 6.77 13.54
N GLY A 200 -10.65 7.21 14.45
CA GLY A 200 -9.77 6.35 15.26
C GLY A 200 -8.49 5.90 14.56
N ARG A 201 -8.26 6.33 13.31
CA ARG A 201 -7.10 5.94 12.50
C ARG A 201 -5.89 6.83 12.74
N ALA A 202 -4.69 6.26 12.61
CA ALA A 202 -3.43 7.02 12.63
C ALA A 202 -3.24 7.79 11.31
N ALA A 203 -2.92 9.08 11.44
CA ALA A 203 -2.61 10.03 10.37
C ALA A 203 -1.62 11.08 10.92
N GLY A 204 -1.55 12.25 10.29
CA GLY A 204 -0.69 13.33 10.76
C GLY A 204 -0.53 14.45 9.76
N ALA A 205 0.39 15.36 10.08
CA ALA A 205 0.80 16.45 9.23
C ALA A 205 2.31 16.37 8.91
N VAL A 206 2.68 16.80 7.72
CA VAL A 206 4.07 16.88 7.25
C VAL A 206 4.32 18.28 6.72
N GLU A 207 5.28 19.00 7.30
CA GLU A 207 5.75 20.29 6.80
C GLU A 207 7.21 20.20 6.39
N GLY A 208 7.58 20.96 5.35
CA GLY A 208 8.96 21.02 4.87
C GLY A 208 9.29 20.09 3.70
N LEU A 209 8.27 19.50 3.07
CA LEU A 209 8.43 18.59 1.93
C LEU A 209 9.23 19.23 0.78
N GLU A 210 9.13 20.54 0.57
CA GLU A 210 9.87 21.28 -0.46
C GLU A 210 11.40 21.17 -0.32
N ARG A 211 11.90 20.98 0.91
CA ARG A 211 13.34 20.78 1.16
C ARG A 211 13.78 19.39 0.68
N VAL A 212 12.97 18.37 0.92
CA VAL A 212 13.18 17.02 0.37
C VAL A 212 13.15 17.07 -1.15
N CYS A 213 12.16 17.76 -1.73
CA CYS A 213 12.07 17.94 -3.19
C CYS A 213 13.32 18.59 -3.78
N THR A 214 13.87 19.61 -3.10
CA THR A 214 15.09 20.30 -3.51
C THR A 214 16.30 19.35 -3.52
N VAL A 215 16.45 18.50 -2.49
CA VAL A 215 17.50 17.49 -2.44
C VAL A 215 17.33 16.47 -3.58
N LEU A 216 16.10 16.00 -3.83
CA LEU A 216 15.81 15.06 -4.91
C LEU A 216 16.16 15.62 -6.29
N ALA A 217 15.96 16.93 -6.48
CA ALA A 217 16.34 17.66 -7.69
C ALA A 217 17.86 17.73 -7.86
N GLU A 218 18.60 18.08 -6.80
CA GLU A 218 20.05 18.23 -6.83
C GLU A 218 20.77 16.92 -7.18
N TYR A 219 20.24 15.80 -6.69
CA TYR A 219 20.81 14.47 -6.89
C TYR A 219 20.14 13.68 -8.03
N GLU A 220 19.34 14.33 -8.89
CA GLU A 220 18.62 13.66 -9.98
C GLU A 220 19.56 12.77 -10.84
N GLY A 221 19.12 11.55 -11.15
CA GLY A 221 19.87 10.58 -11.94
C GLY A 221 20.98 9.83 -11.17
N THR A 222 21.30 10.24 -9.94
CA THR A 222 22.32 9.58 -9.11
C THR A 222 21.78 8.44 -8.24
N TYR A 223 20.46 8.36 -8.04
CA TYR A 223 19.76 7.36 -7.24
C TYR A 223 18.66 6.65 -8.04
N ASP A 224 18.23 5.49 -7.54
CA ASP A 224 17.11 4.69 -8.08
C ASP A 224 15.96 4.55 -7.08
N ALA A 225 16.23 4.75 -5.78
CA ALA A 225 15.27 4.70 -4.68
C ALA A 225 15.68 5.69 -3.58
N MET A 226 14.75 6.05 -2.70
CA MET A 226 15.00 6.98 -1.60
C MET A 226 14.55 6.44 -0.24
N ALA A 227 15.36 6.70 0.77
CA ALA A 227 15.08 6.42 2.18
C ALA A 227 15.04 7.74 2.94
N ILE A 228 14.04 7.94 3.80
CA ILE A 228 13.97 9.10 4.69
C ILE A 228 13.95 8.63 6.15
N ALA A 229 14.79 9.24 6.98
CA ALA A 229 14.69 9.13 8.43
C ALA A 229 14.44 10.50 9.04
N SER A 230 13.35 10.66 9.77
CA SER A 230 12.98 11.94 10.38
C SER A 230 12.35 11.75 11.76
N VAL A 231 12.43 12.79 12.57
CA VAL A 231 11.76 12.81 13.88
C VAL A 231 10.25 13.00 13.66
N ILE A 232 9.44 12.25 14.39
CA ILE A 232 7.98 12.40 14.36
C ILE A 232 7.49 12.83 15.73
N GLU A 233 6.97 14.03 15.82
CA GLU A 233 6.39 14.57 17.04
C GLU A 233 5.13 13.77 17.41
N VAL A 234 5.22 13.07 18.55
CA VAL A 234 4.12 12.39 19.23
C VAL A 234 4.20 12.76 20.70
N ASP A 235 3.04 12.95 21.34
CA ASP A 235 2.95 13.25 22.77
C ASP A 235 3.71 12.19 23.60
N GLU A 236 4.61 12.63 24.50
CA GLU A 236 5.48 11.72 25.28
C GLU A 236 4.67 10.73 26.13
N GLU A 237 3.51 11.15 26.66
CA GLU A 237 2.63 10.29 27.45
C GLU A 237 2.01 9.20 26.56
N TYR A 238 1.71 9.52 25.29
CA TYR A 238 1.27 8.54 24.31
C TYR A 238 2.38 7.54 23.96
N HIS A 239 3.60 8.03 23.80
CA HIS A 239 4.80 7.25 23.46
C HIS A 239 5.04 6.12 24.47
N GLU A 240 5.09 6.45 25.76
CA GLU A 240 5.29 5.47 26.83
C GLU A 240 4.07 4.54 26.95
N LYS A 241 2.85 5.08 26.89
CA LYS A 241 1.62 4.27 26.93
C LYS A 241 1.54 3.26 25.80
N TYR A 242 2.00 3.59 24.59
CA TYR A 242 1.99 2.69 23.44
C TYR A 242 2.69 1.37 23.77
N PHE A 243 3.92 1.43 24.30
CA PHE A 243 4.69 0.23 24.67
C PHE A 243 4.13 -0.53 25.87
N HIS A 244 3.43 0.15 26.78
CA HIS A 244 2.81 -0.48 27.96
C HIS A 244 1.33 -0.87 27.78
N SER A 245 0.74 -0.59 26.62
CA SER A 245 -0.67 -0.87 26.33
C SER A 245 -0.99 -2.34 26.08
N GLY A 246 0.02 -3.22 26.02
CA GLY A 246 -0.17 -4.60 25.55
C GLY A 246 -0.56 -4.66 24.06
N GLY A 247 -0.12 -3.67 23.27
CA GLY A 247 -0.45 -3.56 21.85
C GLY A 247 -1.94 -3.34 21.58
N GLU A 248 -2.64 -2.68 22.51
CA GLU A 248 -4.02 -2.21 22.33
C GLU A 248 -4.07 -0.79 21.73
N LEU A 249 -2.98 -0.01 21.85
CA LEU A 249 -2.89 1.30 21.23
C LEU A 249 -2.41 1.17 19.77
N ILE A 250 -3.08 1.93 18.91
CA ILE A 250 -2.72 2.07 17.51
C ILE A 250 -1.33 2.69 17.38
N ASN A 251 -0.54 2.22 16.42
CA ASN A 251 0.74 2.83 16.07
C ASN A 251 0.52 4.28 15.57
N PRO A 252 1.04 5.31 16.27
CA PRO A 252 0.82 6.71 15.93
C PRO A 252 1.68 7.22 14.76
N TRP A 253 2.78 6.53 14.42
CA TRP A 253 3.72 6.96 13.39
C TRP A 253 3.28 6.55 11.98
N GLY A 254 2.84 5.31 11.80
CA GLY A 254 2.67 4.72 10.47
C GLY A 254 1.75 5.50 9.53
N GLY A 255 0.76 6.22 10.09
CA GLY A 255 -0.15 7.06 9.33
C GLY A 255 0.55 8.21 8.59
N VAL A 256 1.39 8.97 9.30
CA VAL A 256 2.10 10.15 8.76
C VAL A 256 3.29 9.73 7.89
N GLU A 257 3.96 8.62 8.23
CA GLU A 257 5.00 8.01 7.40
C GLU A 257 4.48 7.61 6.01
N ALA A 258 3.30 6.98 5.99
CA ALA A 258 2.62 6.64 4.75
C ALA A 258 2.28 7.90 3.95
N MET A 259 1.82 8.98 4.59
CA MET A 259 1.51 10.23 3.89
C MET A 259 2.73 10.84 3.19
N LEU A 260 3.88 10.91 3.88
CA LEU A 260 5.14 11.40 3.31
C LEU A 260 5.58 10.55 2.11
N THR A 261 5.64 9.22 2.29
CA THR A 261 6.12 8.31 1.25
C THR A 261 5.17 8.20 0.05
N HIS A 262 3.86 8.28 0.27
CA HIS A 262 2.87 8.36 -0.81
C HIS A 262 3.06 9.64 -1.64
N ALA A 263 3.23 10.79 -0.98
CA ALA A 263 3.45 12.05 -1.68
C ALA A 263 4.70 11.98 -2.55
N LEU A 264 5.83 11.56 -2.00
CA LEU A 264 7.09 11.48 -2.75
C LEU A 264 7.03 10.49 -3.91
N SER A 265 6.45 9.30 -3.69
CA SER A 265 6.31 8.30 -4.75
C SER A 265 5.39 8.75 -5.88
N LEU A 266 4.33 9.51 -5.56
CA LEU A 266 3.45 10.14 -6.55
C LEU A 266 4.12 11.25 -7.34
N LEU A 267 5.00 12.05 -6.70
CA LEU A 267 5.66 13.19 -7.35
C LEU A 267 6.86 12.78 -8.21
N TYR A 268 7.61 11.75 -7.80
CA TYR A 268 8.90 11.42 -8.40
C TYR A 268 8.95 10.09 -9.15
N ASP A 269 7.93 9.21 -9.00
CA ASP A 269 7.93 7.85 -9.55
C ASP A 269 9.17 7.04 -9.16
N ILE A 270 9.60 7.17 -7.90
CA ILE A 270 10.72 6.42 -7.32
C ILE A 270 10.23 5.64 -6.10
N PRO A 271 10.80 4.44 -5.84
CA PRO A 271 10.57 3.75 -4.58
C PRO A 271 10.99 4.60 -3.40
N ALA A 272 10.08 4.77 -2.43
CA ALA A 272 10.31 5.50 -1.20
C ALA A 272 9.92 4.66 0.02
N ALA A 273 10.69 4.79 1.10
CA ALA A 273 10.31 4.30 2.42
C ALA A 273 10.82 5.26 3.50
N HIS A 274 10.20 5.18 4.67
CA HIS A 274 10.51 6.01 5.82
C HIS A 274 10.76 5.13 7.05
N SER A 275 11.60 5.63 7.97
CA SER A 275 11.73 5.14 9.34
C SER A 275 11.80 6.34 10.30
N PRO A 276 11.26 6.23 11.53
CA PRO A 276 11.38 7.30 12.51
C PRO A 276 12.82 7.44 13.03
N MET A 277 13.15 8.62 13.55
CA MET A 277 14.30 8.87 14.41
C MET A 277 13.81 9.16 15.83
N LEU A 278 14.56 8.71 16.85
CA LEU A 278 14.27 9.03 18.26
C LEU A 278 14.27 10.54 18.49
N GLU A 279 13.32 11.06 19.25
CA GLU A 279 13.15 12.50 19.48
C GLU A 279 14.19 13.05 20.45
N ASN A 280 14.45 12.33 21.54
CA ASN A 280 15.27 12.81 22.65
C ASN A 280 15.80 11.67 23.54
N PHE A 281 16.69 12.02 24.48
CA PHE A 281 17.25 11.06 25.43
C PHE A 281 16.24 10.50 26.43
N THR A 282 15.10 11.16 26.67
CA THR A 282 14.04 10.63 27.54
C THR A 282 13.44 9.39 26.91
N VAL A 283 12.99 9.50 25.64
CA VAL A 283 12.42 8.38 24.87
C VAL A 283 13.45 7.27 24.69
N ALA A 284 14.68 7.61 24.32
CA ALA A 284 15.75 6.63 24.10
C ALA A 284 16.15 5.83 25.36
N ASN A 285 15.92 6.37 26.56
CA ASN A 285 16.28 5.73 27.83
C ASN A 285 15.08 5.14 28.58
N PHE A 286 13.91 5.00 27.95
CA PHE A 286 12.78 4.32 28.58
C PHE A 286 13.13 2.89 28.98
N ASP A 287 12.87 2.54 30.24
CA ASP A 287 12.91 1.15 30.70
C ASP A 287 11.57 0.47 30.38
N LEU A 288 11.43 0.07 29.12
CA LEU A 288 10.19 -0.54 28.60
C LEU A 288 9.91 -1.93 29.20
N GLY A 289 10.90 -2.56 29.85
CA GLY A 289 10.79 -3.93 30.32
C GLY A 289 10.51 -4.93 29.19
N LEU A 290 9.62 -5.90 29.45
CA LEU A 290 9.13 -6.81 28.42
C LEU A 290 7.85 -6.24 27.82
N VAL A 291 7.90 -5.89 26.54
CA VAL A 291 6.76 -5.38 25.77
C VAL A 291 5.97 -6.52 25.11
N ASP A 292 4.80 -6.19 24.53
CA ASP A 292 4.09 -7.12 23.65
C ASP A 292 5.04 -7.63 22.54
N PRO A 293 5.08 -8.94 22.25
CA PRO A 293 5.97 -9.49 21.23
C PRO A 293 5.88 -8.83 19.85
N ARG A 294 4.72 -8.27 19.48
CA ARG A 294 4.52 -7.52 18.23
C ARG A 294 5.27 -6.19 18.19
N LEU A 295 5.56 -5.61 19.36
CA LEU A 295 6.31 -4.36 19.53
C LEU A 295 7.81 -4.60 19.79
N ALA A 296 8.22 -5.86 20.00
CA ALA A 296 9.57 -6.19 20.43
C ALA A 296 10.65 -5.76 19.43
N ALA A 297 10.33 -5.74 18.13
CA ALA A 297 11.27 -5.26 17.11
C ALA A 297 11.53 -3.75 17.26
N GLU A 298 10.49 -2.95 17.54
CA GLU A 298 10.61 -1.52 17.83
C GLU A 298 11.42 -1.32 19.12
N ALA A 299 11.03 -1.98 20.21
CA ALA A 299 11.69 -1.84 21.51
C ALA A 299 13.17 -2.29 21.53
N ALA A 300 13.57 -3.20 20.63
CA ALA A 300 14.95 -3.68 20.53
C ALA A 300 15.81 -2.88 19.55
N SER A 301 15.24 -1.87 18.87
CA SER A 301 15.91 -1.10 17.83
C SER A 301 16.29 0.29 18.33
N LEU A 302 17.42 0.81 17.85
CA LEU A 302 17.85 2.19 18.13
C LEU A 302 17.56 3.12 16.95
N THR A 303 17.76 2.63 15.73
CA THR A 303 17.68 3.46 14.50
C THR A 303 16.46 3.17 13.65
N PHE A 304 15.82 2.01 13.83
CA PHE A 304 14.66 1.56 13.06
C PHE A 304 14.87 1.49 11.53
N LEU A 305 16.12 1.54 11.08
CA LEU A 305 16.49 1.94 9.72
C LEU A 305 16.72 0.75 8.80
N GLN A 306 17.26 -0.36 9.33
CA GLN A 306 17.73 -1.46 8.50
C GLN A 306 16.61 -2.07 7.67
N CYS A 307 15.37 -2.07 8.19
CA CYS A 307 14.26 -2.66 7.48
C CYS A 307 13.96 -1.98 6.15
N MET A 308 13.95 -0.64 6.13
CA MET A 308 13.67 0.10 4.91
C MET A 308 14.83 0.03 3.92
N LEU A 309 16.08 0.08 4.40
CA LEU A 309 17.26 -0.03 3.54
C LEU A 309 17.31 -1.40 2.84
N LYS A 310 17.01 -2.50 3.55
CA LYS A 310 16.95 -3.85 2.97
C LYS A 310 15.83 -3.99 1.93
N GLY A 311 14.68 -3.38 2.18
CA GLY A 311 13.56 -3.34 1.23
C GLY A 311 13.90 -2.54 -0.03
N LEU A 312 14.33 -1.29 0.14
CA LEU A 312 14.70 -0.38 -0.95
C LEU A 312 15.89 -0.87 -1.77
N HIS A 313 16.81 -1.64 -1.19
CA HIS A 313 17.93 -2.24 -1.92
C HIS A 313 17.48 -3.05 -3.14
N ARG A 314 16.30 -3.70 -3.09
CA ARG A 314 15.76 -4.53 -4.18
C ARG A 314 14.35 -4.15 -4.62
N SER A 315 13.83 -2.99 -4.19
CA SER A 315 12.52 -2.51 -4.62
C SER A 315 12.48 -2.33 -6.14
N PRO A 316 11.44 -2.83 -6.84
CA PRO A 316 11.39 -2.71 -8.30
C PRO A 316 11.29 -1.25 -8.74
N ARG A 317 11.89 -0.94 -9.88
CA ARG A 317 11.74 0.37 -10.52
C ARG A 317 10.30 0.56 -10.99
N ILE A 318 9.76 1.75 -10.76
CA ILE A 318 8.43 2.15 -11.20
C ILE A 318 8.50 2.55 -12.68
N VAL A 319 7.60 2.00 -13.50
CA VAL A 319 7.50 2.28 -14.93
C VAL A 319 6.14 2.91 -15.21
N THR A 320 6.15 4.15 -15.71
CA THR A 320 4.93 4.90 -16.04
C THR A 320 4.66 5.01 -17.54
N ASP A 321 5.67 4.77 -18.38
CA ASP A 321 5.53 4.80 -19.84
C ASP A 321 4.68 3.60 -20.33
N PRO A 322 3.52 3.86 -20.98
CA PRO A 322 2.62 2.79 -21.41
C PRO A 322 3.20 1.83 -22.45
N GLU A 323 4.17 2.25 -23.26
CA GLU A 323 4.82 1.37 -24.24
C GLU A 323 5.87 0.50 -23.53
N ILE A 324 6.63 1.06 -22.58
CA ILE A 324 7.57 0.27 -21.76
C ILE A 324 6.80 -0.75 -20.90
N MET A 325 5.64 -0.40 -20.37
CA MET A 325 4.78 -1.32 -19.61
C MET A 325 4.35 -2.57 -20.41
N ARG A 326 4.43 -2.54 -21.74
CA ARG A 326 4.12 -3.70 -22.60
C ARG A 326 5.32 -4.61 -22.84
N GLU A 327 6.53 -4.16 -22.49
CA GLU A 327 7.74 -4.94 -22.66
C GLU A 327 7.73 -6.20 -21.79
N THR A 328 8.40 -7.24 -22.29
CA THR A 328 8.54 -8.49 -21.55
C THR A 328 9.35 -8.28 -20.27
N GLY A 329 8.87 -8.80 -19.15
CA GLY A 329 9.54 -8.67 -17.85
C GLY A 329 9.08 -7.47 -17.01
N ILE A 330 8.21 -6.61 -17.53
CA ILE A 330 7.51 -5.61 -16.72
C ILE A 330 6.25 -6.22 -16.10
N PHE A 331 6.22 -6.22 -14.77
CA PHE A 331 5.08 -6.70 -14.00
C PHE A 331 4.01 -5.61 -13.91
N THR A 332 2.76 -5.94 -14.20
CA THR A 332 1.62 -5.01 -14.29
C THR A 332 0.39 -5.61 -13.63
N ALA A 333 -0.73 -4.88 -13.61
CA ALA A 333 -2.03 -5.42 -13.19
C ALA A 333 -2.45 -6.70 -13.95
N ALA A 334 -1.97 -6.90 -15.18
CA ALA A 334 -2.24 -8.10 -15.97
C ALA A 334 -1.59 -9.35 -15.38
N ASP A 335 -0.54 -9.20 -14.57
CA ASP A 335 0.21 -10.30 -13.96
C ASP A 335 -0.36 -10.71 -12.58
N VAL A 336 -1.30 -9.94 -12.01
CA VAL A 336 -1.87 -10.18 -10.69
C VAL A 336 -2.98 -11.23 -10.76
N SER A 337 -2.80 -12.33 -10.04
CA SER A 337 -3.74 -13.46 -9.96
C SER A 337 -4.71 -13.35 -8.78
N CYS A 338 -4.31 -12.74 -7.66
CA CYS A 338 -5.19 -12.46 -6.53
C CYS A 338 -4.67 -11.37 -5.61
N LEU A 339 -5.58 -10.75 -4.85
CA LEU A 339 -5.29 -9.79 -3.78
C LEU A 339 -5.72 -10.41 -2.44
N VAL A 340 -4.84 -10.37 -1.44
CA VAL A 340 -5.09 -10.79 -0.05
C VAL A 340 -5.12 -9.56 0.85
N ILE A 341 -6.20 -9.39 1.61
CA ILE A 341 -6.44 -8.24 2.49
C ILE A 341 -7.07 -8.65 3.82
N PRO A 342 -6.92 -7.86 4.90
CA PRO A 342 -7.83 -7.93 6.03
C PRO A 342 -9.27 -7.67 5.57
N ASP A 343 -10.23 -8.36 6.18
CA ASP A 343 -11.66 -8.09 5.95
C ASP A 343 -12.02 -6.62 6.24
N LYS A 344 -13.12 -6.14 5.65
CA LYS A 344 -13.64 -4.76 5.77
C LYS A 344 -12.75 -3.65 5.18
N CYS A 345 -11.57 -3.96 4.66
CA CYS A 345 -10.68 -2.98 4.07
C CYS A 345 -11.13 -2.55 2.67
N ILE A 346 -11.73 -1.36 2.56
CA ILE A 346 -12.09 -0.74 1.27
C ILE A 346 -11.22 0.50 1.04
N GLY A 347 -10.26 0.36 0.12
CA GLY A 347 -9.50 1.46 -0.46
C GLY A 347 -9.40 1.29 -1.97
N LEU A 348 -8.63 2.16 -2.64
CA LEU A 348 -8.43 2.06 -4.08
C LEU A 348 -7.88 0.70 -4.55
N PRO A 349 -6.92 0.05 -3.85
CA PRO A 349 -6.50 -1.31 -4.18
C PRO A 349 -7.66 -2.33 -4.27
N THR A 350 -8.57 -2.30 -3.30
CA THR A 350 -9.74 -3.21 -3.24
C THR A 350 -10.72 -2.91 -4.38
N LEU A 351 -11.02 -1.63 -4.62
CA LEU A 351 -11.92 -1.20 -5.70
C LEU A 351 -11.31 -1.48 -7.08
N ALA A 352 -10.00 -1.29 -7.24
CA ALA A 352 -9.29 -1.66 -8.45
C ALA A 352 -9.36 -3.16 -8.69
N ALA A 353 -9.11 -3.99 -7.68
CA ALA A 353 -9.22 -5.45 -7.81
C ALA A 353 -10.64 -5.88 -8.23
N LEU A 354 -11.67 -5.24 -7.66
CA LEU A 354 -13.07 -5.42 -8.07
C LEU A 354 -13.25 -5.12 -9.57
N GLU A 355 -12.88 -3.92 -10.01
CA GLU A 355 -13.06 -3.47 -11.41
C GLU A 355 -12.19 -4.25 -12.41
N GLN A 356 -11.00 -4.69 -12.00
CA GLN A 356 -10.11 -5.51 -12.83
C GLN A 356 -10.58 -6.97 -12.94
N GLY A 357 -11.55 -7.41 -12.15
CA GLY A 357 -11.93 -8.83 -12.09
C GLY A 357 -10.87 -9.69 -11.38
N ILE A 358 -10.03 -9.11 -10.52
CA ILE A 358 -9.02 -9.83 -9.75
C ILE A 358 -9.72 -10.48 -8.54
N PRO A 359 -9.53 -11.79 -8.29
CA PRO A 359 -9.99 -12.45 -7.07
C PRO A 359 -9.43 -11.78 -5.81
N VAL A 360 -10.30 -11.49 -4.85
CA VAL A 360 -9.96 -10.92 -3.55
C VAL A 360 -10.22 -11.94 -2.45
N ILE A 361 -9.21 -12.20 -1.64
CA ILE A 361 -9.24 -13.09 -0.48
C ILE A 361 -9.18 -12.21 0.76
N ALA A 362 -10.30 -12.10 1.48
CA ALA A 362 -10.42 -11.26 2.66
C ALA A 362 -10.41 -12.10 3.94
N VAL A 363 -9.52 -11.76 4.86
CA VAL A 363 -9.21 -12.54 6.06
C VAL A 363 -9.92 -11.95 7.29
N ARG A 364 -10.84 -12.71 7.89
CA ARG A 364 -11.72 -12.24 8.98
C ARG A 364 -11.02 -12.08 10.33
N GLU A 365 -10.10 -12.97 10.67
CA GLU A 365 -9.37 -12.90 11.95
C GLU A 365 -8.51 -11.64 12.08
N ASN A 366 -8.13 -11.02 10.95
CA ASN A 366 -7.34 -9.80 10.97
C ASN A 366 -8.25 -8.58 11.22
N HIS A 367 -8.74 -8.51 12.46
CA HIS A 367 -9.61 -7.44 12.93
C HIS A 367 -8.94 -6.07 12.78
N ASN A 368 -9.76 -5.05 12.53
CA ASN A 368 -9.33 -3.68 12.28
C ASN A 368 -10.49 -2.69 12.50
N LEU A 369 -10.20 -1.39 12.44
CA LEU A 369 -11.14 -0.29 12.72
C LEU A 369 -12.16 -0.02 11.60
N MET A 370 -12.03 -0.65 10.44
CA MET A 370 -12.90 -0.37 9.30
C MET A 370 -14.31 -0.92 9.52
N GLN A 371 -15.33 -0.15 9.17
CA GLN A 371 -16.74 -0.48 9.37
C GLN A 371 -17.45 -0.68 8.03
N ASN A 372 -16.90 -1.54 7.19
CA ASN A 372 -17.46 -1.86 5.89
C ASN A 372 -17.90 -3.32 5.81
N ASP A 373 -18.87 -3.61 4.96
CA ASP A 373 -19.19 -4.95 4.51
C ASP A 373 -18.68 -5.13 3.06
N LEU A 374 -17.65 -5.97 2.89
CA LEU A 374 -17.12 -6.28 1.55
C LEU A 374 -18.16 -7.00 0.69
N ALA A 375 -19.06 -7.81 1.26
CA ALA A 375 -20.05 -8.55 0.50
C ALA A 375 -21.12 -7.65 -0.14
N ALA A 376 -21.25 -6.40 0.31
CA ALA A 376 -22.16 -5.41 -0.27
C ALA A 376 -21.65 -4.82 -1.60
N LEU A 377 -20.38 -5.02 -1.96
CA LEU A 377 -19.83 -4.58 -3.24
C LEU A 377 -20.29 -5.52 -4.38
N PRO A 378 -20.38 -5.02 -5.64
CA PRO A 378 -20.93 -5.78 -6.77
C PRO A 378 -19.93 -6.79 -7.36
N TRP A 379 -19.48 -7.75 -6.54
CA TRP A 379 -18.53 -8.78 -6.97
C TRP A 379 -19.11 -9.71 -8.04
N ALA A 380 -18.28 -10.08 -9.02
CA ALA A 380 -18.62 -11.18 -9.91
C ALA A 380 -18.63 -12.52 -9.13
N PRO A 381 -19.38 -13.53 -9.59
CA PRO A 381 -19.38 -14.85 -8.96
C PRO A 381 -17.97 -15.43 -8.85
N GLY A 382 -17.57 -15.80 -7.63
CA GLY A 382 -16.25 -16.37 -7.36
C GLY A 382 -15.11 -15.36 -7.30
N GLN A 383 -15.40 -14.05 -7.28
CA GLN A 383 -14.37 -13.01 -7.19
C GLN A 383 -14.01 -12.67 -5.73
N LEU A 384 -14.96 -12.67 -4.80
CA LEU A 384 -14.68 -12.48 -3.37
C LEU A 384 -14.64 -13.83 -2.65
N HIS A 385 -13.58 -14.05 -1.87
CA HIS A 385 -13.40 -15.18 -0.98
C HIS A 385 -13.21 -14.68 0.45
N LEU A 386 -14.24 -14.80 1.28
CA LEU A 386 -14.12 -14.57 2.71
C LEU A 386 -13.58 -15.84 3.38
N VAL A 387 -12.46 -15.70 4.09
CA VAL A 387 -11.79 -16.80 4.81
C VAL A 387 -11.60 -16.42 6.27
N GLU A 388 -11.50 -17.41 7.15
CA GLU A 388 -11.34 -17.15 8.59
C GLU A 388 -9.94 -16.63 8.91
N ASN A 389 -8.91 -17.22 8.30
CA ASN A 389 -7.51 -17.00 8.67
C ASN A 389 -6.55 -17.06 7.48
N TYR A 390 -5.29 -16.65 7.70
CA TYR A 390 -4.26 -16.69 6.65
C TYR A 390 -3.92 -18.11 6.17
N TRP A 391 -4.18 -19.17 6.95
CA TRP A 391 -3.99 -20.54 6.49
C TRP A 391 -5.03 -20.92 5.44
N GLU A 392 -6.29 -20.54 5.67
CA GLU A 392 -7.34 -20.68 4.68
C GLU A 392 -7.08 -19.83 3.43
N ALA A 393 -6.53 -18.61 3.59
CA ALA A 393 -6.13 -17.78 2.46
C ALA A 393 -5.13 -18.50 1.54
N VAL A 394 -4.13 -19.17 2.12
CA VAL A 394 -3.17 -20.02 1.38
C VAL A 394 -3.88 -21.19 0.68
N GLY A 395 -4.84 -21.82 1.35
CA GLY A 395 -5.68 -22.86 0.75
C GLY A 395 -6.48 -22.37 -0.47
N VAL A 396 -7.02 -21.15 -0.40
CA VAL A 396 -7.72 -20.52 -1.54
C VAL A 396 -6.72 -20.18 -2.65
N MET A 397 -5.57 -19.58 -2.33
CA MET A 397 -4.53 -19.27 -3.33
C MET A 397 -4.08 -20.52 -4.08
N THR A 398 -3.83 -21.62 -3.37
CA THR A 398 -3.41 -22.88 -4.01
C THR A 398 -4.50 -23.51 -4.86
N ALA A 399 -5.78 -23.40 -4.47
CA ALA A 399 -6.90 -23.82 -5.30
C ALA A 399 -6.99 -22.98 -6.59
N LEU A 400 -6.88 -21.64 -6.48
CA LEU A 400 -6.87 -20.74 -7.63
C LEU A 400 -5.68 -21.03 -8.56
N LYS A 401 -4.48 -21.20 -8.01
CA LYS A 401 -3.26 -21.58 -8.76
C LYS A 401 -3.43 -22.90 -9.53
N ALA A 402 -4.18 -23.86 -8.96
CA ALA A 402 -4.49 -25.13 -9.60
C ALA A 402 -5.65 -25.07 -10.61
N GLY A 403 -6.31 -23.91 -10.79
CA GLY A 403 -7.52 -23.78 -11.60
C GLY A 403 -8.75 -24.47 -10.99
N ILE A 404 -8.76 -24.67 -9.67
CA ILE A 404 -9.84 -25.33 -8.93
C ILE A 404 -10.69 -24.25 -8.25
N THR A 405 -11.99 -24.24 -8.53
CA THR A 405 -12.93 -23.37 -7.81
C THR A 405 -13.00 -23.78 -6.34
N PRO A 406 -12.72 -22.89 -5.37
CA PRO A 406 -12.71 -23.23 -3.94
C PRO A 406 -14.02 -23.87 -3.43
N ALA A 407 -15.17 -23.47 -3.98
CA ALA A 407 -16.47 -24.04 -3.65
C ALA A 407 -16.58 -25.56 -3.93
N SER A 408 -15.81 -26.10 -4.89
CA SER A 408 -15.79 -27.52 -5.20
C SER A 408 -15.21 -28.39 -4.07
N LEU A 409 -14.47 -27.77 -3.15
CA LEU A 409 -13.89 -28.41 -1.97
C LEU A 409 -14.83 -28.39 -0.76
N ARG A 410 -15.97 -27.67 -0.84
CA ARG A 410 -16.97 -27.58 0.23
C ARG A 410 -18.08 -28.62 0.06
N ARG A 411 -18.78 -28.95 1.17
CA ARG A 411 -19.90 -29.90 1.16
C ARG A 411 -21.12 -29.34 1.91
N PRO A 412 -22.35 -29.62 1.43
CA PRO A 412 -22.67 -30.37 0.21
C PRO A 412 -22.26 -29.62 -1.07
N LEU A 413 -21.94 -30.35 -2.14
CA LEU A 413 -21.66 -29.74 -3.43
C LEU A 413 -22.98 -29.37 -4.10
N GLU A 414 -23.12 -28.13 -4.55
CA GLU A 414 -24.35 -27.67 -5.20
C GLU A 414 -24.64 -28.47 -6.48
N ALA A 415 -25.93 -28.70 -6.75
CA ALA A 415 -26.35 -29.37 -7.97
C ALA A 415 -26.05 -28.48 -9.19
N THR A 416 -25.63 -29.10 -10.30
CA THR A 416 -25.38 -28.40 -11.54
C THR A 416 -26.64 -27.66 -12.02
N ARG A 417 -26.54 -26.34 -12.21
CA ARG A 417 -27.65 -25.53 -12.74
C ARG A 417 -27.86 -25.84 -14.22
N VAL A 418 -29.08 -26.21 -14.59
CA VAL A 418 -29.51 -26.45 -15.98
C VAL A 418 -30.60 -25.44 -16.33
N GLU A 419 -30.43 -24.72 -17.43
CA GLU A 419 -31.41 -23.75 -17.94
C GLU A 419 -31.78 -24.12 -19.38
N THR A 420 -33.08 -24.33 -19.65
CA THR A 420 -33.59 -24.57 -21.00
C THR A 420 -34.13 -23.27 -21.57
N ARG A 421 -33.55 -22.78 -22.68
CA ARG A 421 -34.04 -21.60 -23.40
C ARG A 421 -34.78 -22.01 -24.67
N ASN A 422 -36.08 -21.77 -24.73
CA ASN A 422 -36.87 -21.97 -25.94
C ASN A 422 -36.69 -20.75 -26.87
N GLN A 423 -36.20 -20.98 -28.09
CA GLN A 423 -35.99 -19.95 -29.12
C GLN A 423 -37.14 -19.87 -30.14
N GLU A 424 -38.39 -20.14 -29.75
CA GLU A 424 -39.52 -20.03 -30.68
C GLU A 424 -40.22 -18.65 -30.61
N SER A 425 -40.07 -17.91 -31.72
CA SER A 425 -40.97 -16.86 -32.27
C SER A 425 -40.79 -15.39 -31.85
N GLN A 426 -39.79 -14.71 -32.43
CA GLN A 426 -39.92 -13.31 -32.87
C GLN A 426 -40.14 -13.27 -34.40
N GLU A 427 -41.26 -13.80 -34.90
CA GLU A 427 -41.74 -13.46 -36.24
C GLU A 427 -43.26 -13.32 -36.21
N THR A 428 -43.74 -12.28 -36.90
CA THR A 428 -45.15 -11.91 -37.19
C THR A 428 -45.94 -11.09 -36.16
N GLN A 429 -45.62 -9.79 -36.10
CA GLN A 429 -46.65 -8.73 -36.11
C GLN A 429 -46.36 -7.71 -37.21
N SER A 430 -46.60 -8.10 -38.46
CA SER A 430 -46.99 -7.15 -39.52
C SER A 430 -48.39 -7.55 -39.99
N GLY A 431 -49.38 -7.22 -39.16
CA GLY A 431 -50.80 -7.41 -39.49
C GLY A 431 -51.18 -6.51 -40.65
N ALA A 432 -51.45 -7.15 -41.79
CA ALA A 432 -51.98 -6.54 -43.00
C ALA A 432 -53.33 -5.84 -42.73
N THR A 433 -53.47 -4.63 -43.25
CA THR A 433 -54.71 -3.86 -43.32
C THR A 433 -55.67 -4.50 -44.35
N PRO A 434 -56.95 -4.78 -44.03
CA PRO A 434 -57.93 -5.10 -45.05
C PRO A 434 -58.56 -3.82 -45.62
N ARG A 435 -58.37 -3.58 -46.91
CA ARG A 435 -59.21 -2.70 -47.73
C ARG A 435 -60.42 -3.48 -48.25
N SER A 436 -61.64 -2.96 -48.01
CA SER A 436 -62.88 -3.24 -48.75
C SER A 436 -63.91 -2.20 -48.28
N ILE A 437 -64.16 -1.05 -48.93
CA ILE A 437 -64.96 -0.75 -50.14
C ILE A 437 -66.43 -1.21 -50.09
N ARG A 438 -67.32 -0.20 -49.99
CA ARG A 438 -68.75 -0.05 -50.38
C ARG A 438 -69.77 -0.86 -49.57
N SER A 439 -70.91 -0.31 -49.16
CA SER A 439 -71.77 0.73 -49.76
C SER A 439 -72.23 1.81 -48.78
#